data_AF-A0A7K3ZM43-F1
#
_entry.id   AF-A0A7K3ZM43-F1
#
_cell.length_a   1.000
_cell.length_b   1.000
_cell.length_c   1.000
_cell.angle_alpha   90.00
_cell.angle_beta   90.00
_cell.angle_gamma   90.00
#
_symmetry.space_group_name_H-M   'P 1'
#
loop_
_entity.id
_entity.type
_entity.pdbx_description
1 polymer ?
#
loop_
_entity_poly.entity_id
_entity_poly.type
_entity_poly.pdbx_seq_one_letter_code
_entity_poly.pdbx_strand_id
1 'polypeptide(L)'
;MAPYYLPKGMRYARLEERKEFYTMEFNLSRVQDWFRDRQGRTKYAVIIGKHTQIYPEQYREDAETTIIIDEYMNLTEVQNQILDFLPEAAYYDRNLYGAENQIIGQELAFDLDPENVVCPIHGTLQEKIGRGQGLSFCELELDIVRREAIGLYEYLQKRYSDLRVVYSGRGFHLHVLDKDAYAMSTEDRLRLAREAKQQGFHIDEWVTSGEYRLIRLPYSLNGIVSRVVLPLKKSELDSFDPIRDSRCLPKFLNQSIF
;
A
#
# COMPACT_ATOMS: atom_id res chain seq x y z
N MET A 1 -10.26 -10.18 -21.52
CA MET A 1 -10.96 -9.09 -20.80
C MET A 1 -9.99 -7.92 -20.73
N ALA A 2 -10.44 -6.69 -21.03
CA ALA A 2 -9.55 -5.56 -21.21
C ALA A 2 -8.67 -5.36 -19.96
N PRO A 3 -7.35 -5.59 -20.03
CA PRO A 3 -6.48 -5.35 -18.91
C PRO A 3 -6.53 -3.86 -18.60
N TYR A 4 -6.53 -3.50 -17.32
CA TYR A 4 -6.49 -2.10 -16.91
C TYR A 4 -5.36 -1.36 -17.65
N TYR A 5 -5.62 -0.13 -18.08
CA TYR A 5 -4.55 0.73 -18.60
C TYR A 5 -3.64 1.13 -17.44
N LEU A 6 -2.41 0.62 -17.47
CA LEU A 6 -1.37 0.91 -16.50
C LEU A 6 -0.25 1.72 -17.17
N PRO A 7 0.51 2.53 -16.41
CA PRO A 7 1.68 3.23 -16.92
C PRO A 7 2.71 2.29 -17.55
N LYS A 8 3.57 2.84 -18.42
CA LYS A 8 4.59 2.06 -19.13
C LYS A 8 5.48 1.28 -18.15
N GLY A 9 5.65 -0.02 -18.40
CA GLY A 9 6.47 -0.89 -17.56
C GLY A 9 5.80 -1.33 -16.25
N MET A 10 4.53 -0.98 -16.02
CA MET A 10 3.68 -1.57 -15.00
C MET A 10 2.81 -2.66 -15.63
N ARG A 11 2.78 -3.83 -14.99
CA ARG A 11 1.99 -4.99 -15.42
C ARG A 11 1.72 -5.91 -14.25
N TYR A 12 0.83 -6.87 -14.47
CA TYR A 12 0.62 -7.93 -13.50
C TYR A 12 1.87 -8.79 -13.36
N ALA A 13 2.23 -9.11 -12.11
CA ALA A 13 3.29 -10.06 -11.79
C ALA A 13 2.75 -11.49 -11.88
N ARG A 14 3.50 -12.37 -12.55
CA ARG A 14 3.22 -13.81 -12.65
C ARG A 14 3.55 -14.52 -11.33
N LEU A 15 3.02 -15.72 -11.13
CA LEU A 15 3.27 -16.49 -9.89
C LEU A 15 4.76 -16.78 -9.68
N GLU A 16 5.48 -17.12 -10.75
CA GLU A 16 6.92 -17.38 -10.71
C GLU A 16 7.72 -16.15 -10.32
N GLU A 17 7.30 -14.96 -10.78
CA GLU A 17 7.93 -13.68 -10.46
C GLU A 17 7.64 -13.24 -9.03
N ARG A 18 6.40 -13.48 -8.53
CA ARG A 18 6.06 -13.28 -7.12
C ARG A 18 6.92 -14.19 -6.24
N LYS A 19 7.07 -15.46 -6.63
CA LYS A 19 7.91 -16.44 -5.93
C LYS A 19 9.38 -16.01 -5.93
N GLU A 20 9.92 -15.62 -7.08
CA GLU A 20 11.29 -15.10 -7.22
C GLU A 20 11.50 -13.90 -6.28
N PHE A 21 10.62 -12.90 -6.34
CA PHE A 21 10.70 -11.72 -5.50
C PHE A 21 10.71 -12.06 -4.00
N TYR A 22 9.72 -12.84 -3.54
CA TYR A 22 9.61 -13.18 -2.13
C TYR A 22 10.72 -14.11 -1.65
N THR A 23 11.40 -14.83 -2.55
CA THR A 23 12.56 -15.68 -2.19
C THR A 23 13.87 -14.89 -2.19
N MET A 24 14.07 -13.99 -3.15
CA MET A 24 15.38 -13.41 -3.47
C MET A 24 15.53 -11.92 -3.13
N GLU A 25 14.43 -11.19 -3.00
CA GLU A 25 14.44 -9.71 -2.87
C GLU A 25 13.74 -9.20 -1.61
N PHE A 26 12.71 -9.92 -1.13
CA PHE A 26 11.96 -9.53 0.06
C PHE A 26 12.83 -9.55 1.32
N ASN A 27 13.11 -8.36 1.86
CA ASN A 27 14.10 -8.18 2.92
C ASN A 27 13.43 -8.11 4.30
N LEU A 28 13.48 -9.22 5.04
CA LEU A 28 12.88 -9.31 6.38
C LEU A 28 13.48 -8.34 7.40
N SER A 29 14.78 -8.04 7.31
CA SER A 29 15.42 -7.08 8.22
C SER A 29 14.84 -5.67 8.03
N ARG A 30 14.56 -5.27 6.79
CA ARG A 30 13.91 -3.97 6.52
C ARG A 30 12.46 -3.93 6.99
N VAL A 31 11.73 -5.05 6.85
CA VAL A 31 10.37 -5.19 7.38
C VAL A 31 10.39 -5.13 8.92
N GLN A 32 11.34 -5.79 9.56
CA GLN A 32 11.54 -5.72 11.01
C GLN A 32 11.85 -4.28 11.46
N ASP A 33 12.73 -3.59 10.73
CA ASP A 33 13.09 -2.21 11.01
C ASP A 33 11.90 -1.25 10.87
N TRP A 34 11.00 -1.50 9.91
CA TRP A 34 9.76 -0.73 9.78
C TRP A 34 8.92 -0.79 11.06
N PHE A 35 8.87 -1.96 11.71
CA PHE A 35 8.10 -2.20 12.93
C PHE A 35 8.90 -2.05 14.22
N ARG A 36 10.15 -1.55 14.17
CA ARG A 36 11.06 -1.51 15.32
C ARG A 36 10.47 -0.87 16.58
N ASP A 37 9.78 0.25 16.40
CA ASP A 37 9.20 1.04 17.51
C ASP A 37 7.72 0.71 17.75
N ARG A 38 7.16 -0.25 16.99
CA ARG A 38 5.75 -0.64 17.10
C ARG A 38 5.55 -1.48 18.36
N GLN A 39 4.50 -1.15 19.11
CA GLN A 39 4.09 -1.93 20.27
C GLN A 39 3.15 -3.07 19.87
N GLY A 40 3.24 -4.19 20.58
CA GLY A 40 2.35 -5.33 20.38
C GLY A 40 2.65 -6.14 19.11
N ARG A 41 1.86 -7.18 18.92
CA ARG A 41 1.99 -8.10 17.79
C ARG A 41 1.33 -7.51 16.54
N THR A 42 1.98 -7.63 15.40
CA THR A 42 1.42 -7.19 14.11
C THR A 42 0.60 -8.31 13.49
N LYS A 43 -0.58 -8.03 12.95
CA LYS A 43 -1.25 -9.00 12.07
C LYS A 43 -0.90 -8.68 10.64
N TYR A 44 -0.61 -9.70 9.84
CA TYR A 44 -0.39 -9.56 8.41
C TYR A 44 -1.64 -10.01 7.67
N ALA A 45 -1.74 -9.64 6.40
CA ALA A 45 -2.78 -10.14 5.54
C ALA A 45 -2.30 -10.24 4.11
N VAL A 46 -2.92 -11.11 3.34
CA VAL A 46 -2.66 -11.24 1.91
C VAL A 46 -3.96 -11.26 1.12
N ILE A 47 -3.91 -10.71 -0.09
CA ILE A 47 -4.94 -10.89 -1.11
C ILE A 47 -4.27 -11.67 -2.24
N ILE A 48 -4.84 -12.81 -2.61
CA ILE A 48 -4.16 -13.77 -3.48
C ILE A 48 -4.22 -13.33 -4.95
N GLY A 49 -5.42 -13.08 -5.47
CA GLY A 49 -5.60 -12.80 -6.89
C GLY A 49 -6.91 -12.08 -7.22
N LYS A 50 -7.47 -11.30 -6.29
CA LYS A 50 -8.75 -10.62 -6.42
C LYS A 50 -8.87 -9.81 -7.72
N HIS A 51 -7.87 -8.99 -8.01
CA HIS A 51 -7.90 -8.08 -9.16
C HIS A 51 -7.12 -8.63 -10.35
N THR A 52 -6.05 -9.37 -10.08
CA THR A 52 -5.19 -9.94 -11.12
C THR A 52 -5.77 -11.19 -11.76
N GLN A 53 -6.62 -11.93 -11.04
CA GLN A 53 -7.08 -13.27 -11.40
C GLN A 53 -5.91 -14.24 -11.65
N ILE A 54 -4.76 -13.97 -11.01
CA ILE A 54 -3.55 -14.78 -11.02
C ILE A 54 -3.35 -15.29 -9.59
N TYR A 55 -3.56 -16.59 -9.40
CA TYR A 55 -3.48 -17.27 -8.12
C TYR A 55 -3.09 -18.74 -8.34
N PRO A 56 -2.44 -19.42 -7.37
CA PRO A 56 -2.27 -20.86 -7.43
C PRO A 56 -3.62 -21.57 -7.46
N GLU A 57 -3.78 -22.60 -8.28
CA GLU A 57 -5.07 -23.29 -8.52
C GLU A 57 -5.75 -23.78 -7.23
N GLN A 58 -4.96 -24.24 -6.26
CA GLN A 58 -5.46 -24.71 -4.96
C GLN A 58 -6.15 -23.62 -4.12
N TYR A 59 -5.94 -22.33 -4.42
CA TYR A 59 -6.56 -21.20 -3.74
C TYR A 59 -7.62 -20.49 -4.59
N ARG A 60 -8.19 -21.16 -5.59
CA ARG A 60 -9.24 -20.60 -6.45
C ARG A 60 -10.42 -20.03 -5.66
N GLU A 61 -10.89 -20.75 -4.64
CA GLU A 61 -12.05 -20.34 -3.81
C GLU A 61 -11.72 -19.15 -2.90
N ASP A 62 -10.44 -18.98 -2.55
CA ASP A 62 -9.95 -17.92 -1.67
C ASP A 62 -9.35 -16.73 -2.43
N ALA A 63 -9.36 -16.76 -3.77
CA ALA A 63 -8.65 -15.80 -4.61
C ALA A 63 -9.02 -14.34 -4.30
N GLU A 64 -10.28 -14.08 -3.95
CA GLU A 64 -10.82 -12.77 -3.61
C GLU A 64 -10.86 -12.48 -2.10
N THR A 65 -10.59 -13.48 -1.27
CA THR A 65 -10.66 -13.41 0.18
C THR A 65 -9.40 -12.76 0.73
N THR A 66 -9.58 -11.86 1.70
CA THR A 66 -8.47 -11.35 2.51
C THR A 66 -8.10 -12.42 3.55
N ILE A 67 -6.94 -13.04 3.39
CA ILE A 67 -6.44 -14.03 4.34
C ILE A 67 -5.63 -13.30 5.41
N ILE A 68 -5.99 -13.49 6.68
CA ILE A 68 -5.27 -12.92 7.82
C ILE A 68 -4.20 -13.92 8.27
N ILE A 69 -2.99 -13.40 8.48
CA ILE A 69 -1.84 -14.13 9.01
C ILE A 69 -1.55 -13.55 10.41
N ASP A 70 -2.09 -14.19 11.44
CA ASP A 70 -1.84 -13.82 12.84
C ASP A 70 -1.26 -14.95 13.70
N GLU A 71 -1.11 -16.15 13.12
CA GLU A 71 -0.39 -17.30 13.68
C GLU A 71 1.01 -17.42 13.05
N TYR A 72 2.05 -17.01 13.79
CA TYR A 72 3.46 -17.05 13.36
C TYR A 72 4.41 -16.76 14.54
N MET A 73 5.61 -17.33 14.57
CA MET A 73 6.60 -17.04 15.63
C MET A 73 7.58 -15.93 15.25
N ASN A 74 7.83 -15.75 13.96
CA ASN A 74 8.80 -14.80 13.42
C ASN A 74 8.46 -14.42 11.96
N LEU A 75 9.17 -13.44 11.40
CA LEU A 75 8.92 -12.96 10.03
C LEU A 75 9.23 -14.01 8.94
N THR A 76 10.06 -15.00 9.22
CA THR A 76 10.34 -16.10 8.27
C THR A 76 9.10 -16.96 8.08
N GLU A 77 8.32 -17.23 9.13
CA GLU A 77 7.06 -17.95 9.00
C GLU A 77 6.00 -17.14 8.24
N VAL A 78 5.97 -15.81 8.41
CA VAL A 78 5.12 -14.93 7.61
C VAL A 78 5.52 -14.99 6.13
N GLN A 79 6.82 -14.96 5.84
CA GLN A 79 7.34 -15.10 4.48
C GLN A 79 6.99 -16.46 3.86
N ASN A 80 7.09 -17.55 4.62
CA ASN A 80 6.71 -18.88 4.15
C ASN A 80 5.22 -18.92 3.76
N GLN A 81 4.34 -18.38 4.61
CA GLN A 81 2.92 -18.28 4.28
C GLN A 81 2.69 -17.41 3.02
N ILE A 82 3.38 -16.28 2.89
CA ILE A 82 3.34 -15.47 1.66
C ILE A 82 3.80 -16.27 0.43
N LEU A 83 4.84 -17.11 0.56
CA LEU A 83 5.34 -17.98 -0.50
C LEU A 83 4.37 -19.11 -0.87
N ASP A 84 3.56 -19.57 0.08
CA ASP A 84 2.51 -20.55 -0.19
C ASP A 84 1.39 -19.91 -1.01
N PHE A 85 0.92 -18.72 -0.60
CA PHE A 85 -0.19 -18.02 -1.27
C PHE A 85 0.21 -17.35 -2.60
N LEU A 86 1.47 -16.91 -2.75
CA LEU A 86 1.96 -16.10 -3.88
C LEU A 86 1.03 -14.91 -4.22
N PRO A 87 0.76 -14.02 -3.25
CA PRO A 87 -0.33 -13.06 -3.34
C PRO A 87 -0.06 -11.91 -4.30
N GLU A 88 -1.13 -11.33 -4.84
CA GLU A 88 -1.06 -10.09 -5.59
C GLU A 88 -0.71 -8.91 -4.70
N ALA A 89 -0.98 -8.99 -3.39
CA ALA A 89 -0.61 -7.96 -2.44
C ALA A 89 -0.51 -8.49 -1.00
N ALA A 90 0.50 -8.04 -0.27
CA ALA A 90 0.65 -8.26 1.17
C ALA A 90 0.39 -6.97 1.95
N TYR A 91 -0.18 -7.10 3.13
CA TYR A 91 -0.65 -6.02 4.00
C TYR A 91 -0.25 -6.30 5.46
N TYR A 92 -0.30 -5.26 6.28
CA TYR A 92 -0.36 -5.39 7.73
C TYR A 92 -1.57 -4.65 8.29
N ASP A 93 -2.02 -5.09 9.45
CA ASP A 93 -3.08 -4.46 10.21
C ASP A 93 -2.53 -3.28 11.03
N ARG A 94 -3.11 -2.11 10.81
CA ARG A 94 -2.73 -0.86 11.48
C ARG A 94 -3.11 -0.85 12.96
N ASN A 95 -3.97 -1.74 13.43
CA ASN A 95 -4.28 -1.87 14.84
C ASN A 95 -3.05 -2.31 15.65
N LEU A 96 -3.00 -1.85 16.90
CA LEU A 96 -2.14 -2.37 17.95
C LEU A 96 -2.95 -3.33 18.81
N TYR A 97 -2.38 -4.51 19.06
CA TYR A 97 -3.02 -5.57 19.83
C TYR A 97 -2.34 -5.71 21.19
N GLY A 98 -3.13 -5.69 22.25
CA GLY A 98 -2.70 -6.00 23.61
C GLY A 98 -2.47 -7.50 23.84
N ALA A 99 -2.10 -7.86 25.06
CA ALA A 99 -1.79 -9.24 25.44
C ALA A 99 -2.97 -10.21 25.27
N GLU A 100 -4.21 -9.72 25.35
CA GLU A 100 -5.44 -10.50 25.21
C GLU A 100 -6.06 -10.32 23.81
N ASN A 101 -5.27 -9.88 22.81
CA ASN A 101 -5.71 -9.65 21.43
C ASN A 101 -6.79 -8.55 21.29
N GLN A 102 -6.98 -7.72 22.31
CA GLN A 102 -7.81 -6.53 22.27
C GLN A 102 -7.11 -5.39 21.52
N ILE A 103 -7.87 -4.58 20.79
CA ILE A 103 -7.33 -3.40 20.10
C ILE A 103 -7.07 -2.32 21.14
N ILE A 104 -5.82 -1.86 21.25
CA ILE A 104 -5.38 -0.83 22.22
C ILE A 104 -5.03 0.51 21.56
N GLY A 105 -5.11 0.57 20.22
CA GLY A 105 -4.84 1.75 19.43
C GLY A 105 -4.78 1.38 17.95
N GLN A 106 -4.73 2.40 17.08
CA GLN A 106 -4.62 2.18 15.65
C GLN A 106 -3.76 3.24 15.00
N GLU A 107 -2.82 2.83 14.17
CA GLU A 107 -1.99 3.75 13.39
C GLU A 107 -2.86 4.63 12.50
N LEU A 108 -2.68 5.95 12.58
CA LEU A 108 -3.32 6.90 11.67
C LEU A 108 -2.56 6.87 10.34
N ALA A 109 -3.29 6.68 9.24
CA ALA A 109 -2.69 6.76 7.92
C ALA A 109 -3.66 7.40 6.93
N PHE A 110 -3.09 7.96 5.87
CA PHE A 110 -3.77 8.59 4.75
C PHE A 110 -3.34 7.87 3.48
N ASP A 111 -4.29 7.53 2.62
CA ASP A 111 -4.02 6.88 1.33
C ASP A 111 -4.37 7.82 0.18
N LEU A 112 -3.38 8.10 -0.67
CA LEU A 112 -3.49 8.90 -1.87
C LEU A 112 -3.32 7.96 -3.07
N ASP A 113 -4.43 7.63 -3.71
CA ASP A 113 -4.49 6.72 -4.85
C ASP A 113 -4.93 7.47 -6.12
N PRO A 114 -4.28 7.24 -7.28
CA PRO A 114 -4.69 7.79 -8.56
C PRO A 114 -6.16 7.59 -8.92
N GLU A 115 -6.82 6.58 -8.37
CA GLU A 115 -8.25 6.37 -8.60
C GLU A 115 -9.12 7.47 -7.98
N ASN A 116 -8.64 8.19 -6.96
CA ASN A 116 -9.38 9.24 -6.26
C ASN A 116 -9.22 10.64 -6.89
N VAL A 117 -8.31 10.81 -7.84
CA VAL A 117 -8.09 12.10 -8.53
C VAL A 117 -8.84 12.15 -9.86
N VAL A 118 -9.27 13.34 -10.26
CA VAL A 118 -9.87 13.54 -11.58
C VAL A 118 -8.75 13.74 -12.60
N CYS A 119 -8.63 12.82 -13.56
CA CYS A 119 -7.68 12.95 -14.65
C CYS A 119 -8.25 13.87 -15.73
N PRO A 120 -7.54 14.93 -16.16
CA PRO A 120 -8.01 15.79 -17.25
C PRO A 120 -8.09 15.07 -18.60
N ILE A 121 -7.45 13.91 -18.74
CA ILE A 121 -7.43 13.10 -19.96
C ILE A 121 -8.42 11.94 -19.88
N HIS A 122 -8.46 11.25 -18.74
CA HIS A 122 -9.22 10.01 -18.57
C HIS A 122 -10.51 10.16 -17.76
N GLY A 123 -10.79 11.34 -17.20
CA GLY A 123 -11.99 11.63 -16.43
C GLY A 123 -11.93 11.13 -14.98
N THR A 124 -13.12 10.95 -14.41
CA THR A 124 -13.39 10.54 -13.03
C THR A 124 -13.34 9.02 -12.83
N LEU A 125 -13.27 8.59 -11.57
CA LEU A 125 -13.37 7.17 -11.20
C LEU A 125 -14.64 6.51 -11.72
N GLN A 126 -15.79 7.18 -11.60
CA GLN A 126 -17.08 6.65 -12.06
C GLN A 126 -17.07 6.36 -13.57
N GLU A 127 -16.50 7.27 -14.37
CA GLU A 127 -16.37 7.08 -15.82
C GLU A 127 -15.40 5.96 -16.17
N LYS A 128 -14.31 5.79 -15.40
CA LYS A 128 -13.39 4.65 -15.55
C LYS A 128 -14.08 3.33 -15.20
N ILE A 129 -14.80 3.24 -14.09
CA ILE A 129 -15.57 2.06 -13.68
C ILE A 129 -16.59 1.70 -14.77
N GLY A 130 -17.31 2.68 -15.32
CA GLY A 130 -18.26 2.47 -16.42
C GLY A 130 -17.64 1.88 -17.70
N ARG A 131 -16.31 1.99 -17.85
CA ARG A 131 -15.52 1.39 -18.95
C ARG A 131 -14.78 0.12 -18.52
N GLY A 132 -14.98 -0.37 -17.29
CA GLY A 132 -14.24 -1.50 -16.73
C GLY A 132 -12.76 -1.18 -16.44
N GLN A 133 -12.42 0.10 -16.23
CA GLN A 133 -11.06 0.61 -16.04
C GLN A 133 -10.82 1.14 -14.62
N GLY A 134 -11.54 0.62 -13.62
CA GLY A 134 -11.52 1.15 -12.24
C GLY A 134 -10.14 1.19 -11.59
N LEU A 135 -9.25 0.25 -11.90
CA LEU A 135 -7.87 0.22 -11.38
C LEU A 135 -6.87 0.87 -12.33
N SER A 136 -7.33 1.49 -13.42
CA SER A 136 -6.47 2.12 -14.42
C SER A 136 -6.07 3.51 -14.01
N PHE A 137 -4.82 3.84 -14.29
CA PHE A 137 -4.26 5.15 -14.03
C PHE A 137 -3.11 5.43 -14.99
N CYS A 138 -2.79 6.70 -15.17
CA CYS A 138 -1.70 7.16 -16.03
C CYS A 138 -0.58 7.86 -15.25
N GLU A 139 0.51 8.18 -15.95
CA GLU A 139 1.68 8.87 -15.35
C GLU A 139 1.29 10.22 -14.74
N LEU A 140 0.32 10.92 -15.35
CA LEU A 140 -0.17 12.21 -14.85
C LEU A 140 -0.86 12.07 -13.49
N GLU A 141 -1.68 11.04 -13.30
CA GLU A 141 -2.39 10.84 -12.04
C GLU A 141 -1.43 10.44 -10.92
N LEU A 142 -0.43 9.61 -11.23
CA LEU A 142 0.68 9.33 -10.31
C LEU A 142 1.42 10.60 -9.88
N ASP A 143 1.69 11.50 -10.83
CA ASP A 143 2.38 12.75 -10.51
C ASP A 143 1.50 13.72 -9.70
N ILE A 144 0.19 13.75 -9.95
CA ILE A 144 -0.78 14.49 -9.13
C ILE A 144 -0.74 13.97 -7.69
N VAL A 145 -0.92 12.66 -7.47
CA VAL A 145 -0.91 12.11 -6.11
C VAL A 145 0.44 12.24 -5.42
N ARG A 146 1.55 12.23 -6.16
CA ARG A 146 2.90 12.51 -5.61
C ARG A 146 3.00 13.95 -5.10
N ARG A 147 2.50 14.92 -5.86
CA ARG A 147 2.45 16.35 -5.45
C ARG A 147 1.54 16.53 -4.24
N GLU A 148 0.39 15.85 -4.21
CA GLU A 148 -0.49 15.85 -3.04
C GLU A 148 0.16 15.20 -1.82
N ALA A 149 0.95 14.13 -2.00
CA ALA A 149 1.67 13.50 -0.91
C ALA A 149 2.71 14.44 -0.27
N ILE A 150 3.40 15.23 -1.08
CA ILE A 150 4.31 16.29 -0.59
C ILE A 150 3.53 17.31 0.23
N GLY A 151 2.46 17.87 -0.34
CA GLY A 151 1.64 18.87 0.34
C GLY A 151 0.97 18.36 1.62
N LEU A 152 0.49 17.11 1.61
CA LEU A 152 -0.12 16.47 2.77
C LEU A 152 0.92 16.21 3.86
N TYR A 153 2.13 15.76 3.49
CA TYR A 153 3.23 15.64 4.45
C TYR A 153 3.51 17.00 5.09
N GLU A 154 3.58 18.07 4.29
CA GLU A 154 3.84 19.42 4.78
C GLU A 154 2.72 20.00 5.65
N TYR A 155 1.50 19.58 5.39
CA TYR A 155 0.33 19.92 6.20
C TYR A 155 0.38 19.18 7.55
N LEU A 156 0.64 17.87 7.54
CA LEU A 156 0.66 17.02 8.74
C LEU A 156 1.84 17.33 9.66
N GLN A 157 3.03 17.63 9.11
CA GLN A 157 4.25 17.93 9.91
C GLN A 157 4.10 19.18 10.80
N LYS A 158 3.07 20.01 10.56
CA LYS A 158 2.76 21.17 11.41
C LYS A 158 2.12 20.76 12.74
N ARG A 159 1.55 19.55 12.81
CA ARG A 159 0.79 19.02 13.95
C ARG A 159 1.43 17.75 14.55
N TYR A 160 2.14 16.99 13.73
CA TYR A 160 2.68 15.68 14.08
C TYR A 160 4.19 15.65 13.88
N SER A 161 4.88 14.86 14.70
CA SER A 161 6.34 14.81 14.77
C SER A 161 6.93 13.55 14.15
N ASP A 162 6.21 12.42 14.16
CA ASP A 162 6.66 11.15 13.59
C ASP A 162 5.81 10.79 12.37
N LEU A 163 6.33 11.17 11.20
CA LEU A 163 5.70 10.94 9.91
C LEU A 163 6.55 10.02 9.06
N ARG A 164 5.89 9.08 8.37
CA ARG A 164 6.51 8.26 7.34
C ARG A 164 5.68 8.30 6.07
N VAL A 165 6.35 8.23 4.93
CA VAL A 165 5.70 8.16 3.63
C VAL A 165 6.14 6.90 2.89
N VAL A 166 5.20 6.22 2.26
CA VAL A 166 5.43 4.95 1.56
C VAL A 166 4.81 5.05 0.19
N TYR A 167 5.60 4.79 -0.85
CA TYR A 167 5.05 4.51 -2.17
C TYR A 167 4.41 3.12 -2.18
N SER A 168 3.11 3.05 -2.43
CA SER A 168 2.32 1.81 -2.38
C SER A 168 2.41 0.95 -3.65
N GLY A 169 3.21 1.38 -4.62
CA GLY A 169 3.30 0.82 -5.97
C GLY A 169 2.37 1.50 -6.97
N ARG A 170 1.25 2.07 -6.52
CA ARG A 170 0.36 2.87 -7.38
C ARG A 170 -0.06 4.21 -6.79
N GLY A 171 0.31 4.51 -5.55
CA GLY A 171 -0.04 5.74 -4.85
C GLY A 171 0.88 5.95 -3.66
N PHE A 172 0.46 6.75 -2.69
CA PHE A 172 1.25 7.07 -1.51
C PHE A 172 0.44 6.90 -0.24
N HIS A 173 1.05 6.25 0.74
CA HIS A 173 0.56 6.22 2.10
C HIS A 173 1.36 7.20 2.95
N LEU A 174 0.68 8.01 3.74
CA LEU A 174 1.31 8.78 4.81
C LEU A 174 0.88 8.20 6.15
N HIS A 175 1.85 7.89 6.98
CA HIS A 175 1.66 7.28 8.29
C HIS A 175 2.01 8.30 9.37
N VAL A 176 1.14 8.45 10.36
CA VAL A 176 1.35 9.27 11.55
C VAL A 176 1.54 8.35 12.74
N LEU A 177 2.75 8.36 13.30
CA LEU A 177 3.17 7.40 14.33
C LEU A 177 3.26 8.04 15.73
N ASP A 178 2.93 9.33 15.87
CA ASP A 178 2.79 9.99 17.15
C ASP A 178 1.85 9.18 18.08
N LYS A 179 2.24 8.99 19.34
CA LYS A 179 1.47 8.20 20.31
C LYS A 179 0.02 8.67 20.45
N ASP A 180 -0.20 9.97 20.42
CA ASP A 180 -1.54 10.56 20.53
C ASP A 180 -2.41 10.27 19.30
N ALA A 181 -1.80 10.07 18.12
CA ALA A 181 -2.52 9.68 16.91
C ALA A 181 -3.09 8.26 17.03
N TYR A 182 -2.40 7.36 17.73
CA TYR A 182 -2.89 5.99 17.98
C TYR A 182 -4.16 5.95 18.83
N ALA A 183 -4.34 6.94 19.72
CA ALA A 183 -5.47 7.03 20.64
C ALA A 183 -6.67 7.81 20.06
N MET A 184 -6.55 8.37 18.85
CA MET A 184 -7.62 9.18 18.25
C MET A 184 -8.91 8.37 18.04
N SER A 185 -10.03 8.98 18.42
CA SER A 185 -11.37 8.45 18.15
C SER A 185 -11.71 8.48 16.66
N THR A 186 -12.68 7.66 16.24
CA THR A 186 -13.19 7.69 14.85
C THR A 186 -13.72 9.07 14.47
N GLU A 187 -14.37 9.80 15.40
CA GLU A 187 -14.87 11.14 15.15
C GLU A 187 -13.74 12.14 14.87
N ASP A 188 -12.67 12.10 15.67
CA ASP A 188 -11.50 12.96 15.46
C ASP A 188 -10.79 12.65 14.13
N ARG A 189 -10.69 11.37 13.77
CA ARG A 189 -10.13 10.92 12.49
C ARG A 189 -10.97 11.39 11.30
N LEU A 190 -12.30 11.28 11.39
CA LEU A 190 -13.21 11.78 10.36
C LEU A 190 -13.14 13.30 10.22
N ARG A 191 -13.01 14.04 11.34
CA ARG A 191 -12.81 15.49 11.29
C ARG A 191 -11.49 15.83 10.56
N LEU A 192 -10.41 15.15 10.90
CA LEU A 192 -9.11 15.34 10.24
C LEU A 192 -9.15 14.97 8.75
N ALA A 193 -9.83 13.89 8.39
CA ALA A 193 -10.02 13.48 6.99
C ALA A 193 -10.76 14.56 6.19
N ARG A 194 -11.83 15.13 6.76
CA ARG A 194 -12.59 16.22 6.14
C ARG A 194 -11.75 17.49 5.99
N GLU A 195 -10.96 17.84 7.02
CA GLU A 195 -10.03 18.97 6.94
C GLU A 195 -9.02 18.79 5.81
N ALA A 196 -8.40 17.61 5.69
CA ALA A 196 -7.45 17.30 4.63
C ALA A 196 -8.10 17.41 3.24
N LYS A 197 -9.32 16.89 3.06
CA LYS A 197 -10.08 17.02 1.81
C LYS A 197 -10.43 18.49 1.49
N GLN A 198 -10.77 19.30 2.50
CA GLN A 198 -11.00 20.73 2.33
C GLN A 198 -9.73 21.51 1.93
N GLN A 199 -8.54 21.01 2.30
CA GLN A 199 -7.26 21.55 1.81
C GLN A 199 -6.93 21.09 0.38
N GLY A 200 -7.76 20.24 -0.23
CA GLY A 200 -7.60 19.78 -1.61
C GLY A 200 -6.84 18.46 -1.75
N PHE A 201 -6.63 17.70 -0.66
CA PHE A 201 -6.00 16.37 -0.74
C PHE A 201 -7.05 15.29 -1.02
N HIS A 202 -6.85 14.49 -2.06
CA HIS A 202 -7.76 13.42 -2.50
C HIS A 202 -7.50 12.10 -1.75
N ILE A 203 -7.53 12.16 -0.43
CA ILE A 203 -7.33 11.00 0.44
C ILE A 203 -8.54 10.07 0.46
N ASP A 204 -8.30 8.78 0.70
CA ASP A 204 -9.36 7.85 1.11
C ASP A 204 -9.77 8.10 2.57
N GLU A 205 -11.04 8.45 2.75
CA GLU A 205 -11.64 8.73 4.06
C GLU A 205 -11.75 7.47 4.92
N TRP A 206 -11.96 6.28 4.33
CA TRP A 206 -12.13 5.02 5.04
C TRP A 206 -10.81 4.51 5.61
N VAL A 207 -9.70 4.79 4.93
CA VAL A 207 -8.36 4.54 5.45
C VAL A 207 -8.08 5.49 6.62
N THR A 208 -8.41 6.77 6.48
CA THR A 208 -8.12 7.78 7.50
C THR A 208 -8.97 7.60 8.77
N SER A 209 -10.26 7.30 8.60
CA SER A 209 -11.21 7.06 9.70
C SER A 209 -10.87 5.84 10.55
N GLY A 210 -10.15 4.88 9.96
CA GLY A 210 -9.76 3.62 10.62
C GLY A 210 -10.64 2.42 10.28
N GLU A 211 -11.68 2.61 9.47
CA GLU A 211 -12.55 1.53 8.99
C GLU A 211 -11.76 0.50 8.16
N TYR A 212 -10.91 0.97 7.25
CA TYR A 212 -10.00 0.11 6.48
C TYR A 212 -8.69 -0.10 7.20
N ARG A 213 -8.66 -1.03 8.16
CA ARG A 213 -7.48 -1.28 9.02
C ARG A 213 -6.23 -1.79 8.31
N LEU A 214 -6.35 -2.42 7.14
CA LEU A 214 -5.22 -3.01 6.42
C LEU A 214 -4.52 -1.98 5.52
N ILE A 215 -3.19 -1.99 5.52
CA ILE A 215 -2.38 -1.14 4.64
C ILE A 215 -1.21 -1.94 4.08
N ARG A 216 -0.79 -1.64 2.85
CA ARG A 216 0.17 -2.46 2.12
C ARG A 216 1.50 -2.57 2.87
N LEU A 217 2.02 -3.78 2.98
CA LEU A 217 3.23 -4.09 3.73
C LEU A 217 4.46 -3.45 3.06
N PRO A 218 5.21 -2.59 3.75
CA PRO A 218 6.46 -2.05 3.21
C PRO A 218 7.42 -3.14 2.76
N TYR A 219 8.13 -2.86 1.67
CA TYR A 219 9.05 -3.76 0.98
C TYR A 219 8.41 -4.99 0.33
N SER A 220 7.10 -5.18 0.41
CA SER A 220 6.40 -6.24 -0.33
C SER A 220 6.21 -5.88 -1.81
N LEU A 221 5.68 -6.82 -2.59
CA LEU A 221 5.35 -6.61 -4.00
C LEU A 221 3.89 -6.20 -4.15
N ASN A 222 3.64 -5.14 -4.91
CA ASN A 222 2.33 -4.88 -5.50
C ASN A 222 2.25 -5.58 -6.87
N GLY A 223 1.65 -6.77 -6.88
CA GLY A 223 1.53 -7.65 -8.03
C GLY A 223 0.57 -7.14 -9.12
N ILE A 224 -0.24 -6.11 -8.86
CA ILE A 224 -1.08 -5.45 -9.88
C ILE A 224 -0.22 -4.59 -10.82
N VAL A 225 0.91 -4.07 -10.36
CA VAL A 225 1.74 -3.12 -11.12
C VAL A 225 3.21 -3.51 -11.19
N SER A 226 3.59 -4.65 -10.58
CA SER A 226 4.98 -5.10 -10.47
C SER A 226 5.87 -4.00 -9.91
N ARG A 227 5.50 -3.45 -8.75
CA ARG A 227 6.28 -2.44 -8.03
C ARG A 227 6.51 -2.85 -6.59
N VAL A 228 7.72 -2.61 -6.10
CA VAL A 228 8.05 -2.78 -4.69
C VAL A 228 7.47 -1.63 -3.89
N VAL A 229 6.81 -1.95 -2.78
CA VAL A 229 6.29 -0.99 -1.83
C VAL A 229 7.45 -0.36 -1.09
N LEU A 230 7.67 0.94 -1.25
CA LEU A 230 8.93 1.57 -0.90
C LEU A 230 8.70 2.72 0.10
N PRO A 231 9.12 2.57 1.36
CA PRO A 231 9.29 3.71 2.27
C PRO A 231 10.26 4.73 1.67
N LEU A 232 9.87 6.00 1.71
CA LEU A 232 10.64 7.13 1.20
C LEU A 232 10.94 8.11 2.33
N LYS A 233 12.07 8.80 2.23
CA LYS A 233 12.34 10.00 3.03
C LYS A 233 11.58 11.17 2.42
N LYS A 234 11.21 12.16 3.24
CA LYS A 234 10.59 13.41 2.77
C LYS A 234 11.38 14.05 1.63
N SER A 235 12.70 14.15 1.78
CA SER A 235 13.60 14.75 0.77
C SER A 235 13.65 14.01 -0.56
N GLU A 236 13.17 12.77 -0.61
CA GLU A 236 13.17 11.95 -1.82
C GLU A 236 11.89 12.16 -2.64
N LEU A 237 10.77 12.60 -2.02
CA LEU A 237 9.47 12.71 -2.69
C LEU A 237 9.49 13.63 -3.92
N ASP A 238 10.21 14.76 -3.84
CA ASP A 238 10.29 15.74 -4.94
C ASP A 238 10.97 15.18 -6.20
N SER A 239 11.90 14.24 -6.03
CA SER A 239 12.69 13.65 -7.12
C SER A 239 12.30 12.21 -7.45
N PHE A 240 11.41 11.60 -6.66
CA PHE A 240 10.97 10.23 -6.84
C PHE A 240 10.14 10.09 -8.13
N ASP A 241 10.59 9.25 -9.06
CA ASP A 241 9.84 8.83 -10.25
C ASP A 241 9.24 7.43 -9.98
N PRO A 242 7.92 7.32 -9.73
CA PRO A 242 7.26 6.04 -9.42
C PRO A 242 7.35 4.98 -10.55
N ILE A 243 7.68 5.41 -11.76
CA ILE A 243 7.72 4.57 -12.96
C ILE A 243 9.13 4.04 -13.18
N ARG A 244 10.15 4.90 -12.98
CA ARG A 244 11.54 4.63 -13.39
C ARG A 244 12.53 4.45 -12.24
N ASP A 245 12.18 4.81 -11.01
CA ASP A 245 13.10 4.66 -9.88
C ASP A 245 13.44 3.19 -9.66
N SER A 246 14.71 2.84 -9.83
CA SER A 246 15.19 1.45 -9.76
C SER A 246 14.91 0.79 -8.41
N ARG A 247 14.72 1.55 -7.33
CA ARG A 247 14.43 1.02 -5.99
C ARG A 247 13.03 0.42 -5.88
N CYS A 248 12.12 0.82 -6.76
CA CYS A 248 10.76 0.27 -6.80
C CYS A 248 10.56 -0.78 -7.91
N LEU A 249 11.60 -1.06 -8.69
CA LEU A 249 11.59 -2.07 -9.75
C LEU A 249 12.14 -3.41 -9.22
N PRO A 250 11.34 -4.48 -9.18
CA PRO A 250 11.86 -5.80 -8.84
C PRO A 250 12.79 -6.32 -9.95
N LYS A 251 13.76 -7.17 -9.60
CA LYS A 251 14.80 -7.64 -10.53
C LYS A 251 14.25 -8.36 -11.75
N PHE A 252 13.15 -9.09 -11.63
CA PHE A 252 12.53 -9.81 -12.76
C PHE A 252 12.08 -8.87 -13.89
N LEU A 253 11.84 -7.57 -13.62
CA LEU A 253 11.56 -6.59 -14.67
C LEU A 253 12.83 -6.12 -15.39
N ASN A 254 13.98 -6.12 -14.71
CA ASN A 254 15.27 -5.75 -15.31
C ASN A 254 15.83 -6.89 -16.17
N GLN A 255 15.49 -8.14 -15.88
CA GLN A 255 15.87 -9.32 -16.67
C GLN A 255 15.20 -9.37 -18.05
N SER A 256 14.17 -8.54 -18.31
CA SER A 256 13.47 -8.45 -19.60
C SER A 256 14.17 -7.54 -20.63
N ILE A 257 15.39 -7.06 -20.33
CA ILE A 257 16.18 -6.15 -21.17
C ILE A 257 17.39 -6.86 -21.82
N PHE A 258 17.57 -8.17 -21.61
CA PHE A 258 18.62 -8.97 -22.24
C PHE A 258 18.06 -10.16 -23.03
#